data_AF-A0A0X2NK33-F1
#
_entry.id   AF-A0A0X2NK33-F1
#
_cell.length_a   1.000
_cell.length_b   1.000
_cell.length_c   1.000
_cell.angle_alpha   90.00
_cell.angle_beta   90.00
_cell.angle_gamma   90.00
#
_symmetry.space_group_name_H-M   'P 1'
#
loop_
_entity.id
_entity.type
_entity.pdbx_description
1 polymer ?
#
loop_
_entity_poly.entity_id
_entity_poly.type
_entity_poly.pdbx_seq_one_letter_code
_entity_poly.pdbx_strand_id
1 'polypeptide(L)'
;MASGAVERQFGSYDDLLAAVFQRLAATELAAVDHASRTHGSTATGRLTALVGAFATRALHGRHTAEALLFEPVGARVNQERLTCRRQYHALIVGIIADGVGSGELPTRNPTTSARAVTGTVVESLLGHLSPTVPVSGDGRDGKDATPLIDEVTELVLRLVGARC
;
A
#
# COMPACT_ATOMS: atom_id res chain seq x y z
N MET A 1 -17.28 -8.69 -31.65
CA MET A 1 -16.05 -9.24 -32.24
C MET A 1 -14.85 -8.44 -31.72
N ALA A 2 -14.32 -8.77 -30.53
CA ALA A 2 -13.07 -8.19 -30.01
C ALA A 2 -12.37 -9.08 -28.96
N SER A 3 -12.75 -10.35 -28.78
CA SER A 3 -12.04 -11.26 -27.86
C SER A 3 -10.71 -11.78 -28.44
N GLY A 4 -10.57 -11.87 -29.76
CA GLY A 4 -9.40 -12.48 -30.41
C GLY A 4 -8.15 -11.58 -30.58
N ALA A 5 -8.17 -10.35 -30.06
CA ALA A 5 -7.02 -9.44 -30.14
C ALA A 5 -6.19 -9.40 -28.85
N VAL A 6 -6.81 -9.65 -27.69
CA VAL A 6 -6.12 -9.63 -26.38
C VAL A 6 -5.34 -10.93 -26.13
N GLU A 7 -5.84 -12.08 -26.61
CA GLU A 7 -5.18 -13.38 -26.43
C GLU A 7 -3.85 -13.54 -27.19
N ARG A 8 -3.56 -12.70 -28.20
CA ARG A 8 -2.34 -12.84 -29.02
C ARG A 8 -1.08 -12.26 -28.39
N GLN A 9 -1.20 -11.50 -27.29
CA GLN A 9 -0.06 -10.85 -26.66
C GLN A 9 0.44 -11.58 -25.40
N PHE A 10 -0.33 -12.54 -24.87
CA PHE A 10 -0.04 -13.26 -23.63
C PHE A 10 -0.07 -14.77 -23.86
N GLY A 11 0.93 -15.49 -23.34
CA GLY A 11 1.08 -16.94 -23.56
C GLY A 11 0.02 -17.79 -22.86
N SER A 12 -0.67 -17.27 -21.84
CA SER A 12 -1.70 -17.96 -21.06
C SER A 12 -2.64 -16.99 -20.33
N TYR A 13 -3.76 -17.48 -19.80
CA TYR A 13 -4.65 -16.72 -18.92
C TYR A 13 -3.92 -16.22 -17.65
N ASP A 14 -3.02 -17.05 -17.10
CA ASP A 14 -2.21 -16.68 -15.93
C ASP A 14 -1.22 -15.54 -16.26
N ASP A 15 -0.64 -15.52 -17.46
CA ASP A 15 0.20 -14.42 -17.93
C ASP A 15 -0.60 -13.14 -18.15
N LEU A 16 -1.85 -13.26 -18.65
CA LEU A 16 -2.75 -12.11 -18.75
C LEU A 16 -3.08 -11.53 -17.37
N LEU A 17 -3.45 -12.37 -16.40
CA LEU A 17 -3.73 -11.93 -15.04
C LEU A 17 -2.50 -11.30 -14.37
N ALA A 18 -1.32 -11.87 -14.59
CA ALA A 18 -0.07 -11.29 -14.08
C ALA A 18 0.21 -9.92 -14.70
N ALA A 19 0.00 -9.74 -16.01
CA ALA A 19 0.17 -8.45 -16.68
C ALA A 19 -0.84 -7.41 -16.20
N VAL A 20 -2.10 -7.81 -15.97
CA VAL A 20 -3.12 -6.94 -15.38
C VAL A 20 -2.72 -6.53 -13.96
N PHE A 21 -2.29 -7.49 -13.12
CA PHE A 21 -1.77 -7.22 -11.78
C PHE A 21 -0.64 -6.21 -11.83
N GLN A 22 0.37 -6.47 -12.66
CA GLN A 22 1.56 -5.63 -12.78
C GLN A 22 1.18 -4.19 -13.12
N ARG A 23 0.27 -3.99 -14.07
CA ARG A 23 -0.19 -2.65 -14.48
C ARG A 23 -0.95 -1.93 -13.38
N LEU A 24 -1.85 -2.62 -12.69
CA LEU A 24 -2.58 -2.06 -11.55
C LEU A 24 -1.61 -1.69 -10.42
N ALA A 25 -0.76 -2.62 -10.00
CA ALA A 25 0.23 -2.41 -8.94
C ALA A 25 1.19 -1.26 -9.26
N ALA A 26 1.66 -1.16 -10.50
CA ALA A 26 2.53 -0.06 -10.94
C ALA A 26 1.82 1.30 -10.88
N THR A 27 0.54 1.35 -11.24
CA THR A 27 -0.28 2.57 -11.15
C THR A 27 -0.47 2.99 -9.69
N GLU A 28 -0.78 2.04 -8.81
CA GLU A 28 -0.92 2.29 -7.37
C GLU A 28 0.38 2.79 -6.75
N LEU A 29 1.49 2.10 -7.03
CA LEU A 29 2.80 2.49 -6.52
C LEU A 29 3.21 3.88 -7.01
N ALA A 30 2.99 4.20 -8.28
CA ALA A 30 3.31 5.51 -8.83
C ALA A 30 2.51 6.63 -8.16
N ALA A 31 1.22 6.40 -7.87
CA ALA A 31 0.39 7.35 -7.14
C ALA A 31 0.89 7.58 -5.71
N VAL A 32 1.27 6.50 -5.01
CA VAL A 32 1.81 6.57 -3.64
C VAL A 32 3.19 7.24 -3.60
N ASP A 33 4.08 6.88 -4.52
CA ASP A 33 5.40 7.53 -4.65
C ASP A 33 5.24 9.03 -4.93
N HIS A 34 4.37 9.40 -5.87
CA HIS A 34 4.08 10.81 -6.18
C HIS A 34 3.54 11.58 -4.96
N ALA A 35 2.57 11.02 -4.23
CA ALA A 35 2.05 11.63 -3.01
C ALA A 35 3.17 11.81 -1.97
N SER A 36 4.00 10.79 -1.77
CA SER A 36 5.11 10.85 -0.80
C SER A 36 6.17 11.89 -1.18
N ARG A 37 6.38 12.21 -2.46
CA ARG A 37 7.39 13.19 -2.89
C ARG A 37 6.90 14.63 -2.88
N THR A 38 5.60 14.83 -3.03
CA THR A 38 5.01 16.18 -3.09
C THR A 38 4.65 16.74 -1.71
N HIS A 39 4.57 15.88 -0.68
CA HIS A 39 4.14 16.25 0.67
C HIS A 39 5.27 16.77 1.58
N GLY A 40 6.01 17.77 1.08
CA GLY A 40 7.14 18.35 1.80
C GLY A 40 8.38 17.44 1.82
N SER A 41 9.41 17.87 2.56
CA SER A 41 10.70 17.18 2.61
C SER A 41 10.93 16.31 3.85
N THR A 42 10.07 16.41 4.87
CA THR A 42 10.24 15.68 6.13
C THR A 42 9.87 14.21 5.99
N ALA A 43 10.65 13.30 6.57
CA ALA A 43 10.36 11.87 6.55
C ALA A 43 8.98 11.55 7.13
N THR A 44 8.58 12.24 8.20
CA THR A 44 7.25 12.17 8.80
C THR A 44 6.15 12.58 7.81
N GLY A 45 6.29 13.73 7.14
CA GLY A 45 5.31 14.20 6.15
C GLY A 45 5.19 13.25 4.96
N ARG A 46 6.33 12.72 4.47
CA ARG A 46 6.38 11.75 3.38
C ARG A 46 5.73 10.41 3.77
N LEU A 47 5.94 9.93 5.00
CA LEU A 47 5.27 8.72 5.51
C LEU A 47 3.77 8.93 5.67
N THR A 48 3.34 10.07 6.22
CA THR A 48 1.93 10.45 6.32
C THR A 48 1.25 10.43 4.95
N ALA A 49 1.87 11.05 3.94
CA ALA A 49 1.31 11.07 2.59
C ALA A 49 1.29 9.68 1.94
N LEU A 50 2.32 8.87 2.17
CA LEU A 50 2.39 7.49 1.69
C LEU A 50 1.23 6.66 2.27
N VAL A 51 1.05 6.70 3.59
CA VAL A 51 -0.03 5.95 4.28
C VAL A 51 -1.39 6.45 3.83
N GLY A 52 -1.61 7.76 3.81
CA GLY A 52 -2.86 8.37 3.38
C GLY A 52 -3.23 8.00 1.94
N ALA A 53 -2.27 8.10 1.02
CA ALA A 53 -2.51 7.74 -0.38
C ALA A 53 -2.80 6.25 -0.55
N PHE A 54 -2.02 5.37 0.08
CA PHE A 54 -2.24 3.93 0.00
C PHE A 54 -3.59 3.52 0.59
N ALA A 55 -3.87 3.93 1.83
CA ALA A 55 -5.08 3.54 2.54
C ALA A 55 -6.34 4.08 1.88
N THR A 56 -6.34 5.36 1.46
CA THR A 56 -7.46 5.95 0.72
C THR A 56 -7.76 5.13 -0.53
N ARG A 57 -6.74 4.80 -1.33
CA ARG A 57 -6.93 4.09 -2.60
C ARG A 57 -7.36 2.64 -2.39
N ALA A 58 -6.77 1.94 -1.41
CA ALA A 58 -7.18 0.59 -1.04
C ALA A 58 -8.64 0.55 -0.56
N LEU A 59 -9.06 1.52 0.26
CA LEU A 59 -10.41 1.63 0.79
C LEU A 59 -11.46 2.07 -0.24
N HIS A 60 -11.06 2.77 -1.32
CA HIS A 60 -11.95 3.04 -2.45
C HIS A 60 -12.05 1.83 -3.39
N GLY A 61 -10.95 1.13 -3.61
CA GLY A 61 -10.86 -0.05 -4.48
C GLY A 61 -10.97 -1.37 -3.73
N ARG A 62 -11.82 -1.48 -2.69
CA ARG A 62 -11.81 -2.59 -1.71
C ARG A 62 -11.79 -3.98 -2.34
N HIS A 63 -12.67 -4.25 -3.30
CA HIS A 63 -12.74 -5.53 -4.01
C HIS A 63 -11.41 -5.86 -4.71
N THR A 64 -10.84 -4.89 -5.41
CA THR A 64 -9.55 -5.06 -6.08
C THR A 64 -8.44 -5.22 -5.05
N ALA A 65 -8.40 -4.41 -4.00
CA ALA A 65 -7.37 -4.49 -2.96
C ALA A 65 -7.41 -5.85 -2.24
N GLU A 66 -8.59 -6.36 -1.89
CA GLU A 66 -8.76 -7.66 -1.24
C GLU A 66 -8.30 -8.81 -2.14
N ALA A 67 -8.76 -8.84 -3.40
CA ALA A 67 -8.35 -9.82 -4.40
C ALA A 67 -6.83 -9.78 -4.65
N LEU A 68 -6.26 -8.58 -4.70
CA LEU A 68 -4.84 -8.41 -5.00
C LEU A 68 -3.92 -8.69 -3.81
N LEU A 69 -4.37 -8.49 -2.57
CA LEU A 69 -3.53 -8.60 -1.37
C LEU A 69 -3.68 -9.94 -0.66
N PHE A 70 -4.91 -10.44 -0.53
CA PHE A 70 -5.23 -11.54 0.39
C PHE A 70 -5.75 -12.80 -0.29
N GLU A 71 -6.42 -12.68 -1.44
CA GLU A 71 -6.91 -13.88 -2.13
C GLU A 71 -5.76 -14.76 -2.63
N PRO A 72 -5.96 -16.10 -2.61
CA PRO A 72 -5.04 -17.04 -3.23
C PRO A 72 -5.03 -16.81 -4.75
N VAL A 73 -3.83 -16.69 -5.31
CA VAL A 73 -3.62 -16.42 -6.73
C VAL A 73 -2.63 -17.41 -7.35
N GLY A 74 -2.68 -17.55 -8.66
CA GLY A 74 -1.72 -18.35 -9.42
C GLY A 74 -0.28 -17.88 -9.24
N ALA A 75 0.68 -18.79 -9.49
CA ALA A 75 2.10 -18.53 -9.26
C ALA A 75 2.63 -17.29 -10.00
N ARG A 76 2.13 -17.03 -11.21
CA ARG A 76 2.53 -15.87 -12.03
C ARG A 76 2.15 -14.54 -11.40
N VAL A 77 0.91 -14.42 -10.92
CA VAL A 77 0.43 -13.24 -10.18
C VAL A 77 1.20 -13.09 -8.86
N ASN A 78 1.50 -14.19 -8.17
CA ASN A 78 2.27 -14.13 -6.93
C ASN A 78 3.69 -13.61 -7.13
N GLN A 79 4.34 -13.91 -8.27
CA GLN A 79 5.65 -13.32 -8.61
C GLN A 79 5.56 -11.80 -8.72
N GLU A 80 4.53 -11.28 -9.39
CA GLU A 80 4.30 -9.83 -9.50
C GLU A 80 3.96 -9.21 -8.14
N ARG A 81 3.19 -9.91 -7.29
CA ARG A 81 2.92 -9.49 -5.90
C ARG A 81 4.20 -9.34 -5.10
N LEU A 82 5.16 -10.26 -5.23
CA LEU A 82 6.46 -10.16 -4.57
C LEU A 82 7.31 -9.00 -5.12
N THR A 83 7.26 -8.75 -6.44
CA THR A 83 7.92 -7.58 -7.05
C THR A 83 7.36 -6.27 -6.51
N CYS A 84 6.04 -6.13 -6.50
CA CYS A 84 5.34 -4.98 -5.93
C CYS A 84 5.72 -4.75 -4.45
N ARG A 85 5.70 -5.81 -3.62
CA ARG A 85 6.10 -5.74 -2.20
C ARG A 85 7.53 -5.23 -2.03
N ARG A 86 8.48 -5.66 -2.88
CA ARG A 86 9.87 -5.16 -2.84
C ARG A 86 9.96 -3.68 -3.18
N GLN A 87 9.16 -3.20 -4.13
CA GLN A 87 9.17 -1.79 -4.54
C GLN A 87 8.60 -0.87 -3.44
N TYR A 88 7.48 -1.24 -2.82
CA TYR A 88 6.95 -0.53 -1.65
C TYR A 88 7.94 -0.55 -0.48
N HIS A 89 8.56 -1.69 -0.21
CA HIS A 89 9.57 -1.80 0.84
C HIS A 89 10.76 -0.86 0.58
N ALA A 90 11.29 -0.82 -0.65
CA ALA A 90 12.38 0.08 -1.02
C ALA A 90 12.00 1.56 -0.88
N LEU A 91 10.79 1.95 -1.28
CA LEU A 91 10.25 3.31 -1.10
C LEU A 91 10.27 3.72 0.38
N ILE A 92 9.71 2.87 1.26
CA ILE A 92 9.61 3.16 2.70
C ILE A 92 11.01 3.18 3.33
N VAL A 93 11.91 2.27 2.94
CA VAL A 93 13.31 2.29 3.38
C VAL A 93 13.99 3.62 3.04
N GLY A 94 13.80 4.13 1.83
CA GLY A 94 14.36 5.42 1.41
C GLY A 94 13.89 6.56 2.30
N ILE A 95 12.57 6.66 2.53
CA ILE A 95 12.00 7.72 3.40
C ILE A 95 12.57 7.65 4.82
N ILE A 96 12.65 6.45 5.40
CA ILE A 96 13.16 6.28 6.77
C ILE A 96 14.66 6.55 6.83
N ALA A 97 15.43 6.09 5.84
CA ALA A 97 16.88 6.32 5.78
C ALA A 97 17.21 7.81 5.66
N ASP A 98 16.45 8.55 4.84
CA ASP A 98 16.59 10.01 4.72
C ASP A 98 16.31 10.70 6.07
N GLY A 99 15.26 10.29 6.78
CA GLY A 99 14.92 10.83 8.11
C GLY A 99 15.95 10.51 9.19
N VAL A 100 16.56 9.32 9.14
CA VAL A 100 17.67 8.95 10.03
C VAL A 100 18.92 9.77 9.69
N GLY A 101 19.23 9.93 8.41
CA GLY A 101 20.39 10.69 7.94
C GLY A 101 20.31 12.19 8.25
N SER A 102 19.10 12.76 8.24
CA SER A 102 18.86 14.16 8.62
C SER A 102 18.76 14.39 10.13
N GLY A 103 18.66 13.31 10.93
CA GLY A 103 18.42 13.38 12.37
C GLY A 103 16.96 13.67 12.76
N GLU A 104 16.02 13.67 11.81
CA GLU A 104 14.58 13.80 12.08
C GLU A 104 14.02 12.56 12.80
N LEU A 105 14.48 11.37 12.40
CA LEU A 105 14.09 10.10 12.99
C LEU A 105 15.25 9.54 13.83
N PRO A 106 14.96 8.80 14.93
CA PRO A 106 16.01 8.19 15.74
C PRO A 106 16.79 7.14 14.94
N THR A 107 18.06 6.95 15.29
CA THR A 107 18.94 5.96 14.66
C THR A 107 18.42 4.53 14.88
N ARG A 108 17.65 4.03 13.90
CA ARG A 108 17.11 2.67 13.83
C ARG A 108 17.42 2.08 12.45
N ASN A 109 17.39 0.76 12.33
CA ASN A 109 17.60 0.09 11.04
C ASN A 109 16.41 0.39 10.09
N PRO A 110 16.62 1.12 8.98
CA PRO A 110 15.52 1.52 8.09
C PRO A 110 14.82 0.32 7.44
N THR A 111 15.55 -0.76 7.16
CA THR A 111 15.01 -1.99 6.54
C THR A 111 14.01 -2.69 7.45
N THR A 112 14.35 -2.84 8.73
CA THR A 112 13.46 -3.46 9.72
C THR A 112 12.24 -2.58 9.99
N SER A 113 12.44 -1.28 10.18
CA SER A 113 11.35 -0.33 10.37
C SER A 113 10.39 -0.33 9.19
N ALA A 114 10.89 -0.36 7.95
CA ALA A 114 10.04 -0.40 6.75
C ALA A 114 9.17 -1.67 6.67
N ARG A 115 9.68 -2.83 7.09
CA ARG A 115 8.87 -4.06 7.17
C ARG A 115 7.76 -3.93 8.21
N ALA A 116 8.08 -3.37 9.37
CA ALA A 116 7.12 -3.17 10.44
C ALA A 116 6.04 -2.15 10.02
N VAL A 117 6.41 -1.03 9.39
CA VAL A 117 5.47 -0.07 8.78
C VAL A 117 4.54 -0.76 7.78
N THR A 118 5.10 -1.56 6.87
CA THR A 118 4.29 -2.30 5.87
C THR A 118 3.28 -3.22 6.55
N GLY A 119 3.71 -3.96 7.57
CA GLY A 119 2.83 -4.83 8.35
C GLY A 119 1.72 -4.05 9.05
N THR A 120 2.05 -2.97 9.76
CA THR A 120 1.08 -2.11 10.43
C THR A 120 0.03 -1.58 9.45
N VAL A 121 0.44 -1.03 8.31
CA VAL A 121 -0.50 -0.49 7.32
C VAL A 121 -1.41 -1.59 6.75
N VAL A 122 -0.85 -2.73 6.35
CA VAL A 122 -1.63 -3.80 5.71
C VAL A 122 -2.58 -4.47 6.71
N GLU A 123 -2.11 -4.80 7.91
CA GLU A 123 -2.91 -5.49 8.93
C GLU A 123 -3.99 -4.58 9.53
N SER A 124 -3.74 -3.28 9.70
CA SER A 124 -4.78 -2.37 10.17
C SER A 124 -5.93 -2.18 9.17
N LEU A 125 -5.66 -2.34 7.87
CA LEU A 125 -6.69 -2.28 6.83
C LEU A 125 -7.39 -3.64 6.64
N LEU A 126 -6.84 -4.73 7.16
CA LEU A 126 -7.47 -6.04 7.11
C LEU A 126 -8.86 -5.98 7.79
N GLY A 127 -9.84 -6.67 7.22
CA GLY A 127 -11.24 -6.61 7.68
C GLY A 127 -12.02 -5.40 7.16
N HIS A 128 -11.38 -4.22 7.02
CA HIS A 128 -12.00 -3.03 6.43
C HIS A 128 -12.06 -3.08 4.90
N LEU A 129 -11.21 -3.90 4.29
CA LEU A 129 -11.17 -4.15 2.85
C LEU A 129 -12.18 -5.23 2.41
N SER A 130 -12.79 -5.96 3.35
CA SER A 130 -13.77 -6.98 2.97
C SER A 130 -15.13 -6.35 2.66
N PRO A 131 -15.72 -6.60 1.48
CA PRO A 131 -17.01 -6.05 1.07
C PRO A 131 -18.19 -6.80 1.69
N THR A 132 -17.97 -7.97 2.29
CA THR A 132 -19.00 -8.84 2.86
C THR A 132 -19.26 -8.56 4.34
N VAL A 133 -18.35 -7.87 5.02
CA VAL A 133 -18.58 -7.34 6.36
C VAL A 133 -19.43 -6.10 6.20
N PRO A 134 -20.72 -6.10 6.63
CA PRO A 134 -21.45 -4.84 6.78
C PRO A 134 -20.60 -3.97 7.69
N VAL A 135 -20.44 -2.69 7.37
CA VAL A 135 -19.86 -1.72 8.31
C VAL A 135 -20.69 -1.83 9.60
N SER A 136 -20.21 -2.60 10.57
CA SER A 136 -20.95 -2.94 11.77
C SER A 136 -21.31 -1.63 12.46
N GLY A 137 -22.58 -1.52 12.86
CA GLY A 137 -23.21 -0.34 13.46
C GLY A 137 -22.64 0.09 14.80
N ASP A 138 -21.37 0.49 14.81
CA ASP A 138 -20.77 1.51 15.66
C ASP A 138 -20.34 2.67 14.74
N GLY A 139 -21.32 3.43 14.25
CA GLY A 139 -21.17 4.84 13.94
C GLY A 139 -20.09 5.33 12.96
N ARG A 140 -19.50 4.52 12.08
CA ARG A 140 -18.61 5.01 11.02
C ARG A 140 -18.94 4.37 9.68
N ASP A 141 -20.00 4.89 9.07
CA ASP A 141 -20.38 4.68 7.68
C ASP A 141 -19.13 4.55 6.79
N GLY A 142 -19.21 3.72 5.74
CA GLY A 142 -18.23 3.70 4.65
C GLY A 142 -18.09 5.03 3.88
N LYS A 143 -18.51 6.15 4.47
CA LYS A 143 -18.39 7.52 3.97
C LYS A 143 -17.16 8.27 4.49
N ASP A 144 -16.63 7.95 5.68
CA ASP A 144 -15.44 8.64 6.21
C ASP A 144 -14.37 7.65 6.67
N ALA A 145 -13.48 7.27 5.76
CA ALA A 145 -12.28 6.47 6.05
C ALA A 145 -11.21 7.25 6.86
N THR A 146 -11.35 8.57 6.94
CA THR A 146 -10.39 9.50 7.54
C THR A 146 -9.95 9.10 8.95
N PRO A 147 -10.85 8.73 9.89
CA PRO A 147 -10.44 8.38 11.24
C PRO A 147 -9.53 7.16 11.31
N LEU A 148 -9.76 6.15 10.46
CA LEU A 148 -8.90 4.96 10.38
C LEU A 148 -7.53 5.32 9.77
N ILE A 149 -7.53 6.13 8.71
CA ILE A 149 -6.29 6.55 8.04
C ILE A 149 -5.41 7.37 9.00
N ASP A 150 -6.02 8.25 9.78
CA ASP A 150 -5.33 9.07 10.79
C ASP A 150 -4.74 8.19 11.89
N GLU A 151 -5.51 7.22 12.41
CA GLU A 151 -5.04 6.27 13.42
C GLU A 151 -3.87 5.42 12.93
N VAL A 152 -3.97 4.84 11.72
CA VAL A 152 -2.89 4.06 11.11
C VAL A 152 -1.65 4.93 10.88
N THR A 153 -1.84 6.17 10.45
CA THR A 153 -0.73 7.12 10.25
C THR A 153 -0.03 7.40 11.58
N GLU A 154 -0.77 7.67 12.64
CA GLU A 154 -0.22 7.93 13.97
C GLU A 154 0.57 6.73 14.51
N LEU A 155 0.05 5.50 14.33
CA LEU A 155 0.76 4.27 14.68
C LEU A 155 2.07 4.13 13.89
N VAL A 156 2.06 4.40 12.59
CA VAL A 156 3.27 4.36 11.75
C VAL A 156 4.31 5.36 12.22
N LEU A 157 3.91 6.60 12.52
CA LEU A 157 4.81 7.65 13.00
C LEU A 157 5.44 7.29 14.36
N ARG A 158 4.65 6.77 15.31
CA ARG A 158 5.17 6.27 16.60
C ARG A 158 6.12 5.09 16.41
N LEU A 159 5.80 4.18 15.50
CA LEU A 159 6.61 2.99 15.20
C LEU A 159 8.00 3.37 14.67
N VAL A 160 8.10 4.39 13.81
CA VAL A 160 9.40 4.90 13.36
C VAL A 160 10.11 5.78 14.40
N GLY A 161 9.43 6.10 15.50
CA GLY A 161 9.97 6.87 16.61
C GLY A 161 9.92 8.38 16.38
N ALA A 162 9.02 8.86 15.51
CA ALA A 162 8.71 10.27 15.41
C ALA A 162 8.13 10.77 16.74
N ARG A 163 8.49 11.99 17.14
CA ARG A 163 7.88 12.66 18.29
C ARG A 163 6.62 13.36 17.78
N CYS A 164 5.46 12.73 17.98
CA CYS A 164 4.16 13.31 17.71
C CYS A 164 3.82 14.38 18.76
#